data_AF-A0A3P3U699-F1
#
_entry.id   AF-A0A3P3U699-F1
#
_cell.length_a   1.000
_cell.length_b   1.000
_cell.length_c   1.000
_cell.angle_alpha   90.00
_cell.angle_beta   90.00
_cell.angle_gamma   90.00
#
_symmetry.space_group_name_H-M   'P 1'
#
loop_
_entity.id
_entity.type
_entity.pdbx_description
1 polymer ?
#
loop_
_entity_poly.entity_id
_entity_poly.type
_entity_poly.pdbx_seq_one_letter_code
_entity_poly.pdbx_strand_id
1 'polypeptide(L)'
;MKMRKQMRSLLLVIMILHFMFLGNVQVQAADSWDAAWSGIDAVYDGLTAVQAVVKQESASITELRKKNNTELKAVNAKVKAIDKTLISRLSAEAETVQRKHAALLEQYSNLGKQITAAGKAKNTKTADLLKLKRNKIKPSATSAKAEIKAKKDALTAAKKAASSKAKIVKEALAPVQTLKKQIAAENKTIAAAKKSVTTANKRYKASVKLGDAIGAVSGLKEAYDQTNKIHASQGKVYEWEKKISQTISSAAAKLPK
;
A
#
# COMPACT_ATOMS: atom_id res chain seq x y z
N MET A 1 -56.81 1.30 -73.91
CA MET A 1 -55.84 0.16 -73.93
C MET A 1 -54.36 0.57 -73.72
N LYS A 2 -53.97 1.83 -73.92
CA LYS A 2 -52.57 2.33 -73.81
C LYS A 2 -52.07 2.52 -72.35
N MET A 3 -52.91 2.98 -71.42
CA MET A 3 -52.56 3.17 -69.99
C MET A 3 -52.26 1.85 -69.23
N ARG A 4 -52.96 0.76 -69.54
CA ARG A 4 -52.73 -0.55 -68.89
C ARG A 4 -51.37 -1.17 -69.27
N LYS A 5 -50.83 -0.86 -70.45
CA LYS A 5 -49.47 -1.26 -70.85
C LYS A 5 -48.39 -0.44 -70.14
N GLN A 6 -48.60 0.86 -69.94
CA GLN A 6 -47.64 1.71 -69.23
C GLN A 6 -47.57 1.42 -67.72
N MET A 7 -48.69 1.14 -67.05
CA MET A 7 -48.66 0.74 -65.62
C MET A 7 -47.98 -0.62 -65.40
N ARG A 8 -48.16 -1.58 -66.30
CA ARG A 8 -47.46 -2.88 -66.23
C ARG A 8 -45.96 -2.74 -66.46
N SER A 9 -45.54 -1.83 -67.34
CA SER A 9 -44.12 -1.54 -67.57
C SER A 9 -43.47 -0.83 -66.38
N LEU A 10 -44.19 0.08 -65.71
CA LEU A 10 -43.70 0.79 -64.53
C LEU A 10 -43.54 -0.14 -63.31
N LEU A 11 -44.48 -1.06 -63.09
CA LEU A 11 -44.41 -2.08 -62.02
C LEU A 11 -43.26 -3.06 -62.23
N LEU A 12 -42.98 -3.47 -63.47
CA LEU A 12 -41.84 -4.32 -63.81
C LEU A 12 -40.50 -3.62 -63.54
N VAL A 13 -40.38 -2.33 -63.87
CA VAL A 13 -39.16 -1.55 -63.61
C VAL A 13 -38.92 -1.36 -62.11
N ILE A 14 -39.96 -1.09 -61.32
CA ILE A 14 -39.84 -0.96 -59.85
C ILE A 14 -39.46 -2.30 -59.19
N MET A 15 -39.99 -3.42 -59.70
CA MET A 15 -39.67 -4.75 -59.18
C MET A 15 -38.23 -5.19 -59.53
N ILE A 16 -37.74 -4.85 -60.72
CA ILE A 16 -36.35 -5.08 -61.14
C ILE A 16 -35.38 -4.18 -60.34
N LEU A 17 -35.74 -2.92 -60.07
CA LEU A 17 -34.96 -2.03 -59.19
C LEU A 17 -34.89 -2.53 -57.74
N HIS A 18 -35.97 -3.11 -57.20
CA HIS A 18 -35.94 -3.73 -55.87
C HIS A 18 -35.04 -4.97 -55.83
N PHE A 19 -35.04 -5.80 -56.87
CA PHE A 19 -34.15 -6.97 -56.95
C PHE A 19 -32.67 -6.57 -57.06
N MET A 20 -32.34 -5.50 -57.79
CA MET A 20 -30.96 -5.02 -57.91
C MET A 20 -30.42 -4.34 -56.63
N PHE A 21 -31.26 -3.67 -55.85
CA PHE A 21 -30.85 -3.09 -54.57
C PHE A 21 -30.80 -4.12 -53.43
N LEU A 22 -31.65 -5.16 -53.44
CA LEU A 22 -31.60 -6.26 -52.46
C LEU A 22 -30.41 -7.20 -52.69
N GLY A 23 -30.03 -7.46 -53.95
CA GLY A 23 -28.88 -8.33 -54.27
C GLY A 23 -27.54 -7.77 -53.76
N ASN A 24 -27.32 -6.46 -53.88
CA ASN A 24 -26.08 -5.84 -53.36
C ASN A 24 -26.01 -5.82 -51.83
N VAL A 25 -27.14 -5.62 -51.13
CA VAL A 25 -27.18 -5.66 -49.66
C VAL A 25 -26.96 -7.09 -49.13
N GLN A 26 -27.49 -8.10 -49.82
CA GLN A 26 -27.31 -9.51 -49.44
C GLN A 26 -25.88 -10.01 -49.69
N VAL A 27 -25.24 -9.62 -50.79
CA VAL A 27 -23.85 -10.01 -51.08
C VAL A 27 -22.88 -9.36 -50.09
N GLN A 28 -23.06 -8.07 -49.77
CA GLN A 28 -22.21 -7.37 -48.80
C GLN A 28 -22.45 -7.86 -47.36
N ALA A 29 -23.67 -8.29 -47.01
CA ALA A 29 -23.99 -8.95 -45.75
C ALA A 29 -23.40 -10.37 -45.67
N ALA A 30 -23.38 -11.14 -46.76
CA ALA A 30 -22.75 -12.46 -46.81
C ALA A 30 -21.22 -12.37 -46.71
N ASP A 31 -20.59 -11.46 -47.45
CA ASP A 31 -19.14 -11.24 -47.40
C ASP A 31 -18.67 -10.76 -46.01
N SER A 32 -19.47 -9.93 -45.34
CA SER A 32 -19.19 -9.48 -43.97
C SER A 32 -19.48 -10.56 -42.91
N TRP A 33 -20.38 -11.50 -43.20
CA TRP A 33 -20.66 -12.65 -42.34
C TRP A 33 -19.56 -13.70 -42.41
N ASP A 34 -19.08 -14.04 -43.61
CA ASP A 34 -17.96 -14.97 -43.83
C ASP A 34 -16.63 -14.41 -43.28
N ALA A 35 -16.38 -13.11 -43.45
CA ALA A 35 -15.23 -12.44 -42.85
C ALA A 35 -15.31 -12.42 -41.31
N ALA A 36 -16.48 -12.13 -40.74
CA ALA A 36 -16.73 -12.16 -39.30
C ALA A 36 -16.55 -13.59 -38.72
N TRP A 37 -17.00 -14.59 -39.46
CA TRP A 37 -16.84 -16.00 -39.11
C TRP A 37 -15.37 -16.45 -39.10
N SER A 38 -14.61 -16.14 -40.16
CA SER A 38 -13.18 -16.53 -40.23
C SER A 38 -12.31 -15.93 -39.12
N GLY A 39 -12.68 -14.76 -38.60
CA GLY A 39 -11.95 -14.08 -37.52
C GLY A 39 -12.36 -14.51 -36.10
N ILE A 40 -13.47 -15.24 -35.94
CA ILE A 40 -14.04 -15.53 -34.62
C ILE A 40 -13.17 -16.54 -33.85
N ASP A 41 -12.64 -17.55 -34.53
CA ASP A 41 -11.79 -18.59 -33.92
C ASP A 41 -10.47 -17.98 -33.41
N ALA A 42 -9.82 -17.14 -34.22
CA ALA A 42 -8.59 -16.45 -33.83
C ALA A 42 -8.79 -15.52 -32.61
N VAL A 43 -9.91 -14.78 -32.56
CA VAL A 43 -10.25 -13.92 -31.41
C VAL A 43 -10.60 -14.75 -30.18
N TYR A 44 -11.29 -15.88 -30.36
CA TYR A 44 -11.66 -16.77 -29.28
C TYR A 44 -10.45 -17.50 -28.66
N ASP A 45 -9.56 -18.02 -29.50
CA ASP A 45 -8.30 -18.64 -29.07
C ASP A 45 -7.41 -17.63 -28.36
N GLY A 46 -7.26 -16.43 -28.94
CA GLY A 46 -6.54 -15.31 -28.33
C GLY A 46 -7.13 -14.93 -26.97
N LEU A 47 -8.46 -14.84 -26.85
CA LEU A 47 -9.17 -14.56 -25.60
C LEU A 47 -8.90 -15.63 -24.54
N THR A 48 -8.95 -16.90 -24.93
CA THR A 48 -8.71 -18.03 -24.01
C THR A 48 -7.27 -18.03 -23.50
N ALA A 49 -6.30 -17.79 -24.41
CA ALA A 49 -4.90 -17.67 -24.06
C ALA A 49 -4.63 -16.52 -23.06
N VAL A 50 -5.14 -15.31 -23.34
CA VAL A 50 -4.93 -14.16 -22.43
C VAL A 50 -5.66 -14.35 -21.09
N GLN A 51 -6.83 -15.01 -21.07
CA GLN A 51 -7.51 -15.34 -19.81
C GLN A 51 -6.69 -16.28 -18.93
N ALA A 52 -6.03 -17.27 -19.52
CA ALA A 52 -5.14 -18.18 -18.80
C ALA A 52 -3.96 -17.42 -18.17
N VAL A 53 -3.32 -16.52 -18.93
CA VAL A 53 -2.23 -15.65 -18.45
C VAL A 53 -2.70 -14.75 -17.31
N VAL A 54 -3.82 -14.04 -17.48
CA VAL A 54 -4.42 -13.16 -16.47
C VAL A 54 -4.69 -13.89 -15.15
N LYS A 55 -5.16 -15.15 -15.23
CA LYS A 55 -5.40 -16.00 -14.05
C LYS A 55 -4.10 -16.36 -13.34
N GLN A 56 -3.09 -16.78 -14.09
CA GLN A 56 -1.77 -17.12 -13.54
C GLN A 56 -1.08 -15.90 -12.91
N GLU A 57 -1.05 -14.77 -13.61
CA GLU A 57 -0.47 -13.52 -13.08
C GLU A 57 -1.19 -13.04 -11.82
N SER A 58 -2.51 -13.18 -11.77
CA SER A 58 -3.28 -12.86 -10.56
C SER A 58 -2.83 -13.69 -9.35
N ALA A 59 -2.50 -14.97 -9.56
CA ALA A 59 -2.00 -15.85 -8.50
C ALA A 59 -0.60 -15.40 -8.05
N SER A 60 0.32 -15.19 -9.00
CA SER A 60 1.69 -14.72 -8.72
C SER A 60 1.71 -13.38 -7.98
N ILE A 61 0.88 -12.42 -8.38
CA ILE A 61 0.73 -11.12 -7.69
C ILE A 61 0.26 -11.32 -6.25
N THR A 62 -0.69 -12.25 -6.03
CA THR A 62 -1.24 -12.51 -4.70
C THR A 62 -0.20 -13.14 -3.78
N GLU A 63 0.57 -14.11 -4.28
CA GLU A 63 1.67 -14.73 -3.54
C GLU A 63 2.76 -13.70 -3.19
N LEU A 64 3.18 -12.90 -4.16
CA LEU A 64 4.19 -11.87 -3.95
C LEU A 64 3.73 -10.84 -2.91
N ARG A 65 2.47 -10.40 -2.99
CA ARG A 65 1.87 -9.50 -2.00
C ARG A 65 1.83 -10.11 -0.60
N LYS A 66 1.50 -11.41 -0.48
CA LYS A 66 1.50 -12.12 0.80
C LYS A 66 2.91 -12.13 1.39
N LYS A 67 3.92 -12.48 0.60
CA LYS A 67 5.34 -12.45 0.99
C LYS A 67 5.77 -11.04 1.44
N ASN A 68 5.50 -10.02 0.61
CA ASN A 68 5.81 -8.62 0.92
C ASN A 68 5.19 -8.15 2.24
N ASN A 69 3.92 -8.49 2.50
CA ASN A 69 3.27 -8.11 3.74
C ASN A 69 3.86 -8.81 4.97
N THR A 70 4.26 -10.08 4.85
CA THR A 70 4.95 -10.81 5.92
C THR A 70 6.31 -10.20 6.22
N GLU A 71 7.13 -9.96 5.20
CA GLU A 71 8.47 -9.37 5.36
C GLU A 71 8.39 -7.94 5.91
N LEU A 72 7.46 -7.12 5.40
CA LEU A 72 7.23 -5.77 5.92
C LEU A 72 6.83 -5.78 7.40
N LYS A 73 5.99 -6.73 7.83
CA LYS A 73 5.65 -6.90 9.26
C LYS A 73 6.88 -7.27 10.08
N ALA A 74 7.70 -8.20 9.59
CA ALA A 74 8.93 -8.62 10.26
C ALA A 74 9.93 -7.46 10.41
N VAL A 75 10.15 -6.67 9.36
CA VAL A 75 11.03 -5.48 9.42
C VAL A 75 10.49 -4.47 10.41
N ASN A 76 9.19 -4.16 10.38
CA ASN A 76 8.59 -3.22 11.34
C ASN A 76 8.69 -3.71 12.80
N ALA A 77 8.59 -5.03 13.03
CA ALA A 77 8.81 -5.60 14.36
C ALA A 77 10.26 -5.41 14.82
N LYS A 78 11.23 -5.68 13.94
CA LYS A 78 12.66 -5.44 14.23
C LYS A 78 12.95 -3.96 14.51
N VAL A 79 12.37 -3.03 13.74
CA VAL A 79 12.49 -1.58 14.00
C VAL A 79 11.98 -1.20 15.38
N LYS A 80 10.87 -1.78 15.85
CA LYS A 80 10.34 -1.54 17.20
C LYS A 80 11.21 -2.16 18.30
N ALA A 81 11.99 -3.18 17.97
CA ALA A 81 12.88 -3.87 18.90
C ALA A 81 14.27 -3.21 19.02
N ILE A 82 14.62 -2.25 18.15
CA ILE A 82 15.92 -1.58 18.16
C ILE A 82 16.24 -1.04 19.54
N ASP A 83 17.36 -1.52 20.10
CA ASP A 83 17.91 -1.15 21.41
C ASP A 83 16.91 -1.29 22.58
N LYS A 84 15.81 -2.04 22.42
CA LYS A 84 14.74 -2.15 23.44
C LYS A 84 15.29 -2.69 24.77
N THR A 85 16.13 -3.73 24.71
CA THR A 85 16.76 -4.34 25.90
C THR A 85 17.70 -3.35 26.59
N LEU A 86 18.51 -2.62 25.82
CA LEU A 86 19.43 -1.60 26.35
C LEU A 86 18.66 -0.47 27.03
N ILE A 87 17.63 0.05 26.38
CA ILE A 87 16.77 1.12 26.93
C ILE A 87 16.09 0.64 28.22
N SER A 88 15.56 -0.59 28.24
CA SER A 88 14.93 -1.17 29.42
C SER A 88 15.92 -1.27 30.60
N ARG A 89 17.14 -1.77 30.35
CA ARG A 89 18.20 -1.86 31.36
C ARG A 89 18.57 -0.47 31.90
N LEU A 90 18.83 0.49 31.03
CA LEU A 90 19.20 1.86 31.43
C LEU A 90 18.08 2.57 32.19
N SER A 91 16.81 2.28 31.86
CA SER A 91 15.65 2.77 32.61
C SER A 91 15.64 2.22 34.04
N ALA A 92 15.79 0.89 34.18
CA ALA A 92 15.82 0.24 35.48
C ALA A 92 17.01 0.72 36.34
N GLU A 93 18.19 0.91 35.73
CA GLU A 93 19.36 1.48 36.42
C GLU A 93 19.11 2.91 36.91
N ALA A 94 18.54 3.77 36.04
CA ALA A 94 18.24 5.15 36.41
C ALA A 94 17.22 5.22 37.55
N GLU A 95 16.20 4.35 37.54
CA GLU A 95 15.21 4.24 38.62
C GLU A 95 15.84 3.72 39.92
N THR A 96 16.70 2.72 39.83
CA THR A 96 17.38 2.13 41.00
C THR A 96 18.28 3.16 41.68
N VAL A 97 19.10 3.89 40.91
CA VAL A 97 19.98 4.95 41.45
C VAL A 97 19.15 6.11 42.03
N GLN A 98 18.04 6.47 41.37
CA GLN A 98 17.12 7.49 41.88
C GLN A 98 16.51 7.09 43.23
N ARG A 99 16.08 5.83 43.39
CA ARG A 99 15.52 5.31 44.66
C ARG A 99 16.59 5.23 45.75
N LYS A 100 17.79 4.72 45.41
CA LYS A 100 18.93 4.60 46.35
C LYS A 100 19.29 5.94 46.99
N HIS A 101 19.25 7.02 46.22
CA HIS A 101 19.65 8.36 46.69
C HIS A 101 18.49 9.24 47.18
N ALA A 102 17.25 8.75 47.12
CA ALA A 102 16.06 9.55 47.43
C ALA A 102 16.10 10.16 48.84
N ALA A 103 16.36 9.33 49.87
CA ALA A 103 16.39 9.77 51.26
C ALA A 103 17.50 10.81 51.53
N LEU A 104 18.69 10.62 50.95
CA LEU A 104 19.82 11.56 51.10
C LEU A 104 19.48 12.92 50.47
N LEU A 105 18.89 12.91 49.28
CA LEU A 105 18.54 14.15 48.57
C LEU A 105 17.38 14.87 49.24
N GLU A 106 16.43 14.14 49.79
CA GLU A 106 15.34 14.68 50.60
C GLU A 106 15.87 15.31 51.89
N GLN A 107 16.76 14.63 52.61
CA GLN A 107 17.41 15.17 53.81
C GLN A 107 18.17 16.47 53.49
N TYR A 108 18.93 16.49 52.39
CA TYR A 108 19.63 17.70 51.93
C TYR A 108 18.68 18.86 51.60
N SER A 109 17.55 18.56 50.95
CA SER A 109 16.51 19.54 50.63
C SER A 109 15.82 20.09 51.89
N ASN A 110 15.45 19.21 52.81
CA ASN A 110 14.78 19.55 54.06
C ASN A 110 15.66 20.40 54.97
N LEU A 111 16.95 20.08 55.09
CA LEU A 111 17.90 20.95 55.80
C LEU A 111 17.97 22.34 55.17
N GLY A 112 17.94 22.44 53.83
CA GLY A 112 17.86 23.71 53.13
C GLY A 112 16.63 24.53 53.51
N LYS A 113 15.44 23.91 53.54
CA LYS A 113 14.18 24.55 53.94
C LYS A 113 14.21 25.00 55.40
N GLN A 114 14.72 24.16 56.30
CA GLN A 114 14.82 24.48 57.74
C GLN A 114 15.78 25.65 58.00
N ILE A 115 16.91 25.74 57.26
CA ILE A 115 17.82 26.89 57.33
C ILE A 115 17.08 28.17 56.93
N THR A 116 16.32 28.15 55.82
CA THR A 116 15.53 29.31 55.38
C THR A 116 14.48 29.71 56.41
N ALA A 117 13.80 28.76 57.03
CA ALA A 117 12.82 29.04 58.08
C ALA A 117 13.45 29.64 59.35
N ALA A 118 14.57 29.08 59.84
CA ALA A 118 15.30 29.61 60.98
C ALA A 118 15.84 31.03 60.74
N GLY A 119 16.30 31.31 59.50
CA GLY A 119 16.71 32.64 59.09
C GLY A 119 15.57 33.66 59.13
N LYS A 120 14.38 33.29 58.65
CA LYS A 120 13.17 34.12 58.77
C LYS A 120 12.77 34.38 60.23
N ALA A 121 12.97 33.39 61.10
CA ALA A 121 12.71 33.52 62.53
C ALA A 121 13.83 34.24 63.32
N LYS A 122 14.86 34.78 62.64
CA LYS A 122 16.03 35.43 63.24
C LYS A 122 16.80 34.54 64.25
N ASN A 123 16.63 33.22 64.18
CA ASN A 123 17.33 32.27 65.05
C ASN A 123 18.66 31.84 64.40
N THR A 124 19.67 32.70 64.54
CA THR A 124 20.99 32.55 63.90
C THR A 124 21.71 31.27 64.35
N LYS A 125 21.70 30.96 65.64
CA LYS A 125 22.32 29.76 66.21
C LYS A 125 21.77 28.47 65.59
N THR A 126 20.44 28.38 65.44
CA THR A 126 19.80 27.20 64.83
C THR A 126 20.09 27.12 63.33
N ALA A 127 20.08 28.26 62.63
CA ALA A 127 20.42 28.32 61.22
C ALA A 127 21.86 27.83 60.96
N ASP A 128 22.83 28.21 61.80
CA ASP A 128 24.24 27.83 61.61
C ASP A 128 24.50 26.36 61.93
N LEU A 129 23.84 25.80 62.96
CA LEU A 129 23.89 24.36 63.24
C LEU A 129 23.34 23.54 62.06
N LEU A 130 22.22 23.97 61.47
CA LEU A 130 21.62 23.31 60.31
C LEU A 130 22.49 23.45 59.05
N LYS A 131 23.15 24.60 58.85
CA LYS A 131 24.15 24.78 57.78
C LYS A 131 25.31 23.82 57.92
N LEU A 132 25.86 23.63 59.12
CA LEU A 132 26.95 22.68 59.36
C LEU A 132 26.53 21.24 58.99
N LYS A 133 25.34 20.81 59.42
CA LYS A 133 24.77 19.50 59.06
C LYS A 133 24.60 19.35 57.55
N ARG A 134 24.06 20.38 56.88
CA ARG A 134 23.88 20.38 55.41
C ARG A 134 25.21 20.33 54.67
N ASN A 135 26.21 21.09 55.13
CA ASN A 135 27.54 21.13 54.53
C ASN A 135 28.26 19.78 54.66
N LYS A 136 28.07 19.05 55.78
CA LYS A 136 28.60 17.69 55.96
C LYS A 136 28.09 16.71 54.90
N ILE A 137 26.80 16.76 54.55
CA ILE A 137 26.21 15.84 53.57
C ILE A 137 26.25 16.37 52.12
N LYS A 138 26.66 17.64 51.92
CA LYS A 138 26.70 18.28 50.60
C LYS A 138 27.56 17.51 49.58
N PRO A 139 28.78 17.02 49.90
CA PRO A 139 29.57 16.24 48.94
C PRO A 139 28.84 14.99 48.46
N SER A 140 28.25 14.23 49.38
CA SER A 140 27.46 13.03 49.06
C SER A 140 26.22 13.36 48.24
N ALA A 141 25.50 14.44 48.58
CA ALA A 141 24.34 14.88 47.80
C ALA A 141 24.71 15.35 46.39
N THR A 142 25.85 16.02 46.23
CA THR A 142 26.38 16.43 44.92
C THR A 142 26.77 15.22 44.07
N SER A 143 27.49 14.26 44.67
CA SER A 143 27.86 13.01 44.00
C SER A 143 26.63 12.22 43.57
N ALA A 144 25.63 12.07 44.44
CA ALA A 144 24.36 11.42 44.13
C ALA A 144 23.60 12.09 42.97
N LYS A 145 23.55 13.43 42.93
CA LYS A 145 22.95 14.17 41.82
C LYS A 145 23.70 13.94 40.51
N ALA A 146 25.04 13.92 40.55
CA ALA A 146 25.87 13.66 39.38
C ALA A 146 25.64 12.24 38.84
N GLU A 147 25.56 11.23 39.71
CA GLU A 147 25.29 9.84 39.33
C GLU A 147 23.90 9.69 38.68
N ILE A 148 22.84 10.25 39.29
CA ILE A 148 21.48 10.26 38.73
C ILE A 148 21.50 10.93 37.35
N LYS A 149 22.17 12.07 37.22
CA LYS A 149 22.27 12.80 35.95
C LYS A 149 22.95 11.95 34.89
N ALA A 150 24.10 11.34 35.20
CA ALA A 150 24.83 10.48 34.28
C ALA A 150 23.97 9.32 33.76
N LYS A 151 23.21 8.65 34.63
CA LYS A 151 22.30 7.57 34.23
C LYS A 151 21.14 8.05 33.35
N LYS A 152 20.54 9.20 33.67
CA LYS A 152 19.48 9.81 32.85
C LYS A 152 19.98 10.28 31.48
N ASP A 153 21.19 10.84 31.43
CA ASP A 153 21.83 11.25 30.18
C ASP A 153 22.13 10.03 29.31
N ALA A 154 22.66 8.95 29.88
CA ALA A 154 22.89 7.69 29.17
C ALA A 154 21.60 7.09 28.59
N LEU A 155 20.51 7.08 29.37
CA LEU A 155 19.18 6.66 28.90
C LEU A 155 18.68 7.53 27.74
N THR A 156 18.84 8.85 27.85
CA THR A 156 18.41 9.80 26.81
C THR A 156 19.22 9.62 25.53
N ALA A 157 20.53 9.45 25.64
CA ALA A 157 21.42 9.18 24.51
C ALA A 157 21.05 7.86 23.82
N ALA A 158 20.79 6.79 24.57
CA ALA A 158 20.36 5.50 24.02
C ALA A 158 19.02 5.61 23.28
N LYS A 159 18.02 6.31 23.85
CA LYS A 159 16.75 6.58 23.19
C LYS A 159 16.92 7.37 21.88
N LYS A 160 17.78 8.39 21.88
CA LYS A 160 18.08 9.20 20.68
C LYS A 160 18.74 8.34 19.59
N ALA A 161 19.73 7.53 19.96
CA ALA A 161 20.41 6.63 19.03
C ALA A 161 19.43 5.60 18.41
N ALA A 162 18.58 4.99 19.24
CA ALA A 162 17.55 4.05 18.78
C ALA A 162 16.57 4.72 17.80
N SER A 163 16.13 5.94 18.10
CA SER A 163 15.25 6.73 17.23
C SER A 163 15.90 7.04 15.88
N SER A 164 17.18 7.46 15.88
CA SER A 164 17.93 7.73 14.65
C SER A 164 18.10 6.47 13.80
N LYS A 165 18.45 5.33 14.40
CA LYS A 165 18.52 4.04 13.70
C LYS A 165 17.16 3.65 13.09
N ALA A 166 16.08 3.78 13.87
CA ALA A 166 14.73 3.51 13.40
C ALA A 166 14.30 4.44 12.26
N LYS A 167 14.70 5.72 12.30
CA LYS A 167 14.40 6.71 11.26
C LYS A 167 14.99 6.31 9.91
N ILE A 168 16.25 5.87 9.87
CA ILE A 168 16.93 5.40 8.64
C ILE A 168 16.13 4.29 7.96
N VAL A 169 15.65 3.31 8.72
CA VAL A 169 14.86 2.19 8.17
C VAL A 169 13.48 2.65 7.71
N LYS A 170 12.81 3.52 8.48
CA LYS A 170 11.49 4.07 8.12
C LYS A 170 11.52 4.91 6.85
N GLU A 171 12.56 5.72 6.67
CA GLU A 171 12.77 6.51 5.46
C GLU A 171 12.99 5.61 4.25
N ALA A 172 13.78 4.53 4.41
CA ALA A 172 13.94 3.53 3.35
C ALA A 172 12.62 2.82 2.98
N LEU A 173 11.67 2.68 3.91
CA LEU A 173 10.34 2.11 3.67
C LEU A 173 9.31 3.10 3.12
N ALA A 174 9.59 4.41 3.10
CA ALA A 174 8.63 5.43 2.68
C ALA A 174 8.02 5.19 1.28
N PRO A 175 8.79 4.76 0.25
CA PRO A 175 8.25 4.51 -1.09
C PRO A 175 7.14 3.43 -1.14
N VAL A 176 7.12 2.49 -0.18
CA VAL A 176 6.13 1.40 -0.15
C VAL A 176 4.70 1.94 -0.09
N GLN A 177 4.46 3.04 0.62
CA GLN A 177 3.11 3.62 0.73
C GLN A 177 2.64 4.22 -0.59
N THR A 178 3.55 4.87 -1.33
CA THR A 178 3.25 5.41 -2.67
C THR A 178 2.94 4.29 -3.65
N LEU A 179 3.75 3.22 -3.66
CA LEU A 179 3.52 2.04 -4.50
C LEU A 179 2.18 1.36 -4.18
N LYS A 180 1.83 1.23 -2.89
CA LYS A 180 0.53 0.68 -2.47
C LYS A 180 -0.66 1.52 -2.96
N LYS A 181 -0.53 2.85 -2.98
CA LYS A 181 -1.56 3.75 -3.54
C LYS A 181 -1.71 3.55 -5.05
N GLN A 182 -0.60 3.43 -5.78
CA GLN A 182 -0.60 3.14 -7.22
C GLN A 182 -1.27 1.79 -7.52
N ILE A 183 -0.93 0.75 -6.78
CA ILE A 183 -1.56 -0.58 -6.87
C ILE A 183 -3.07 -0.48 -6.61
N ALA A 184 -3.48 0.26 -5.58
CA ALA A 184 -4.91 0.43 -5.26
C ALA A 184 -5.67 1.15 -6.37
N ALA A 185 -5.07 2.16 -6.99
CA ALA A 185 -5.67 2.86 -8.13
C ALA A 185 -5.78 1.92 -9.35
N GLU A 186 -4.73 1.19 -9.69
CA GLU A 186 -4.73 0.28 -10.84
C GLU A 186 -5.67 -0.91 -10.63
N ASN A 187 -5.82 -1.40 -9.39
CA ASN A 187 -6.81 -2.43 -9.07
C ASN A 187 -8.26 -1.98 -9.35
N LYS A 188 -8.56 -0.68 -9.24
CA LYS A 188 -9.88 -0.15 -9.66
C LYS A 188 -10.04 -0.23 -11.18
N THR A 189 -8.98 0.07 -11.94
CA THR A 189 -8.96 -0.10 -13.40
C THR A 189 -9.19 -1.56 -13.79
N ILE A 190 -8.52 -2.49 -13.12
CA ILE A 190 -8.71 -3.94 -13.32
C ILE A 190 -10.16 -4.35 -13.01
N ALA A 191 -10.72 -3.87 -11.90
CA ALA A 191 -12.10 -4.20 -11.51
C ALA A 191 -13.12 -3.68 -12.54
N ALA A 192 -12.92 -2.46 -13.05
CA ALA A 192 -13.75 -1.88 -14.10
C ALA A 192 -13.65 -2.71 -15.40
N ALA A 193 -12.44 -3.06 -15.84
CA ALA A 193 -12.24 -3.89 -17.04
C ALA A 193 -12.87 -5.28 -16.89
N LYS A 194 -12.76 -5.92 -15.72
CA LYS A 194 -13.44 -7.20 -15.41
C LYS A 194 -14.96 -7.11 -15.54
N LYS A 195 -15.55 -5.99 -15.10
CA LYS A 195 -16.99 -5.72 -15.27
C LYS A 195 -17.33 -5.58 -16.75
N SER A 196 -16.52 -4.88 -17.54
CA SER A 196 -16.70 -4.76 -18.99
C SER A 196 -16.60 -6.11 -19.71
N VAL A 197 -15.61 -6.95 -19.38
CA VAL A 197 -15.51 -8.33 -19.90
C VAL A 197 -16.78 -9.12 -19.61
N THR A 198 -17.30 -9.02 -18.38
CA THR A 198 -18.53 -9.72 -17.99
C THR A 198 -19.73 -9.26 -18.82
N THR A 199 -19.86 -7.95 -19.08
CA THR A 199 -20.91 -7.38 -19.91
C THR A 199 -20.75 -7.79 -21.38
N ALA A 200 -19.54 -7.71 -21.93
CA ALA A 200 -19.23 -8.10 -23.30
C ALA A 200 -19.55 -9.59 -23.54
N ASN A 201 -19.17 -10.47 -22.62
CA ASN A 201 -19.50 -11.89 -22.66
C ASN A 201 -21.01 -12.15 -22.61
N LYS A 202 -21.79 -11.34 -21.88
CA LYS A 202 -23.26 -11.44 -21.88
C LYS A 202 -23.84 -11.05 -23.24
N ARG A 203 -23.34 -9.96 -23.85
CA ARG A 203 -23.75 -9.53 -25.19
C ARG A 203 -23.42 -10.58 -26.25
N TYR A 204 -22.19 -11.09 -26.25
CA TYR A 204 -21.76 -12.19 -27.11
C TYR A 204 -22.73 -13.38 -27.02
N LYS A 205 -23.01 -13.88 -25.81
CA LYS A 205 -23.93 -15.01 -25.61
C LYS A 205 -25.36 -14.70 -26.08
N ALA A 206 -25.81 -13.46 -25.98
CA ALA A 206 -27.13 -13.06 -26.46
C ALA A 206 -27.17 -13.02 -28.00
N SER A 207 -26.18 -12.42 -28.65
CA SER A 207 -26.06 -12.37 -30.11
C SER A 207 -25.94 -13.77 -30.73
N VAL A 208 -25.17 -14.68 -30.11
CA VAL A 208 -25.10 -16.09 -30.54
C VAL A 208 -26.49 -16.76 -30.53
N LYS A 209 -27.30 -16.53 -29.49
CA LYS A 209 -28.67 -17.08 -29.41
C LYS A 209 -29.60 -16.51 -30.47
N LEU A 210 -29.36 -15.28 -30.91
CA LEU A 210 -30.15 -14.58 -31.92
C LEU A 210 -29.66 -14.87 -33.35
N GLY A 211 -28.55 -15.61 -33.53
CA GLY A 211 -27.92 -15.80 -34.84
C GLY A 211 -27.23 -14.55 -35.40
N ASP A 212 -27.00 -13.53 -34.55
CA ASP A 212 -26.34 -12.27 -34.92
C ASP A 212 -24.81 -12.44 -34.84
N ALA A 213 -24.19 -12.86 -35.96
CA ALA A 213 -22.75 -13.09 -36.02
C ALA A 213 -21.93 -11.80 -35.81
N ILE A 214 -22.41 -10.65 -36.29
CA ILE A 214 -21.72 -9.37 -36.16
C ILE A 214 -21.69 -8.95 -34.69
N GLY A 215 -22.82 -9.03 -33.98
CA GLY A 215 -22.88 -8.74 -32.55
C GLY A 215 -22.08 -9.74 -31.71
N ALA A 216 -22.03 -11.01 -32.12
CA ALA A 216 -21.21 -12.02 -31.46
C ALA A 216 -19.70 -11.69 -31.57
N VAL A 217 -19.21 -11.41 -32.77
CA VAL A 217 -17.80 -11.02 -33.00
C VAL A 217 -17.46 -9.72 -32.27
N SER A 218 -18.35 -8.73 -32.31
CA SER A 218 -18.18 -7.47 -31.59
C SER A 218 -18.04 -7.68 -30.06
N GLY A 219 -18.91 -8.51 -29.47
CA GLY A 219 -18.84 -8.86 -28.05
C GLY A 219 -17.57 -9.62 -27.67
N LEU A 220 -17.12 -10.56 -28.51
CA LEU A 220 -15.85 -11.27 -28.30
C LEU A 220 -14.64 -10.34 -28.39
N LYS A 221 -14.59 -9.45 -29.38
CA LYS A 221 -13.52 -8.47 -29.53
C LYS A 221 -13.46 -7.51 -28.34
N GLU A 222 -14.60 -7.01 -27.88
CA GLU A 222 -14.66 -6.19 -26.66
C GLU A 222 -14.15 -6.96 -25.44
N ALA A 223 -14.53 -8.23 -25.28
CA ALA A 223 -14.03 -9.08 -24.19
C ALA A 223 -12.50 -9.29 -24.28
N TYR A 224 -11.96 -9.50 -25.48
CA TYR A 224 -10.54 -9.64 -25.75
C TYR A 224 -9.76 -8.38 -25.40
N ASP A 225 -10.18 -7.22 -25.91
CA ASP A 225 -9.54 -5.93 -25.65
C ASP A 225 -9.53 -5.59 -24.15
N GLN A 226 -10.65 -5.83 -23.46
CA GLN A 226 -10.72 -5.60 -22.02
C GLN A 226 -9.89 -6.60 -21.22
N THR A 227 -9.72 -7.84 -21.69
CA THR A 227 -8.86 -8.83 -21.03
C THR A 227 -7.38 -8.50 -21.22
N ASN A 228 -6.98 -8.02 -22.40
CA ASN A 228 -5.64 -7.46 -22.63
C ASN A 228 -5.36 -6.25 -21.74
N LYS A 229 -6.35 -5.38 -21.53
CA LYS A 229 -6.24 -4.27 -20.57
C LYS A 229 -6.01 -4.76 -19.15
N ILE A 230 -6.69 -5.84 -18.73
CA ILE A 230 -6.45 -6.47 -17.41
C ILE A 230 -5.01 -6.97 -17.32
N HIS A 231 -4.53 -7.71 -18.33
CA HIS A 231 -3.16 -8.23 -18.38
C HIS A 231 -2.12 -7.10 -18.26
N ALA A 232 -2.24 -6.05 -19.07
CA ALA A 232 -1.33 -4.90 -19.01
C ALA A 232 -1.33 -4.22 -17.63
N SER A 233 -2.50 -4.06 -17.01
CA SER A 233 -2.61 -3.51 -15.65
C SER A 233 -2.02 -4.45 -14.59
N GLN A 234 -2.20 -5.77 -14.73
CA GLN A 234 -1.57 -6.77 -13.84
C GLN A 234 -0.05 -6.74 -13.94
N GLY A 235 0.52 -6.60 -15.14
CA GLY A 235 1.95 -6.43 -15.35
C GLY A 235 2.51 -5.23 -14.56
N LYS A 236 1.84 -4.08 -14.59
CA LYS A 236 2.22 -2.91 -13.76
C LYS A 236 2.17 -3.22 -12.27
N VAL A 237 1.09 -3.86 -11.81
CA VAL A 237 0.93 -4.24 -10.39
C VAL A 237 2.05 -5.18 -9.97
N TYR A 238 2.38 -6.17 -10.80
CA TYR A 238 3.45 -7.12 -10.53
C TYR A 238 4.81 -6.41 -10.39
N GLU A 239 5.14 -5.49 -11.30
CA GLU A 239 6.38 -4.71 -11.23
C GLU A 239 6.44 -3.80 -9.99
N TRP A 240 5.32 -3.19 -9.58
CA TRP A 240 5.28 -2.44 -8.32
C TRP A 240 5.44 -3.35 -7.10
N GLU A 241 4.86 -4.56 -7.10
CA GLU A 241 5.06 -5.52 -6.02
C GLU A 241 6.53 -5.98 -5.93
N LYS A 242 7.24 -6.17 -7.06
CA LYS A 242 8.69 -6.45 -7.07
C LYS A 242 9.50 -5.29 -6.50
N LYS A 243 9.16 -4.05 -6.87
CA LYS A 243 9.78 -2.84 -6.30
C LYS A 243 9.54 -2.75 -4.79
N ILE A 244 8.36 -3.15 -4.31
CA ILE A 244 8.08 -3.26 -2.86
C ILE A 244 9.02 -4.30 -2.23
N SER A 245 9.18 -5.49 -2.81
CA SER A 245 10.10 -6.52 -2.28
C SER A 245 11.54 -6.01 -2.18
N GLN A 246 12.02 -5.33 -3.21
CA GLN A 246 13.37 -4.74 -3.24
C GLN A 246 13.53 -3.63 -2.19
N THR A 247 12.51 -2.80 -2.00
CA THR A 247 12.50 -1.73 -1.00
C THR A 247 12.53 -2.33 0.42
N ILE A 248 11.73 -3.37 0.67
CA ILE A 248 11.72 -4.08 1.96
C ILE A 248 13.08 -4.71 2.24
N SER A 249 13.68 -5.38 1.24
CA SER A 249 15.01 -6.00 1.37
C SER A 249 16.09 -4.96 1.67
N SER A 250 16.10 -3.84 0.95
CA SER A 250 17.00 -2.71 1.19
C SER A 250 16.82 -2.09 2.57
N ALA A 251 15.58 -1.97 3.06
CA ALA A 251 15.30 -1.48 4.40
C ALA A 251 15.74 -2.48 5.48
N ALA A 252 15.54 -3.78 5.25
CA ALA A 252 15.98 -4.84 6.15
C ALA A 252 17.51 -4.85 6.30
N ALA A 253 18.25 -4.60 5.22
CA ALA A 253 19.72 -4.50 5.26
C ALA A 253 20.23 -3.31 6.10
N LYS A 254 19.40 -2.28 6.32
CA LYS A 254 19.72 -1.12 7.17
C LYS A 254 19.38 -1.33 8.64
N LEU A 255 18.82 -2.48 9.02
CA LEU A 255 18.58 -2.80 10.42
C LEU A 255 19.93 -2.91 11.16
N PRO A 256 20.04 -2.33 12.36
CA PRO A 256 21.22 -2.54 13.19
C PRO A 256 21.35 -4.03 13.54
N LYS A 257 22.60 -4.53 13.48
CA LYS A 257 22.94 -5.89 13.90
C LYS A 257 22.86 -6.04 15.42
#